data_AF-A0A4P7JDP2-F1
#
_entry.id   AF-A0A4P7JDP2-F1
#
_cell.length_a   1.000
_cell.length_b   1.000
_cell.length_c   1.000
_cell.angle_alpha   90.00
_cell.angle_beta   90.00
_cell.angle_gamma   90.00
#
_symmetry.space_group_name_H-M   'P 1'
#
loop_
_entity.id
_entity.type
_entity.pdbx_description
1 polymer ?
#
loop_
_entity_poly.entity_id
_entity_poly.type
_entity_poly.pdbx_seq_one_letter_code
_entity_poly.pdbx_strand_id
1 'polypeptide(L)'
;MPDLPVLCLRYLLWLIGATLVFLLAVNLAGLPLGPATQVILASVPAIIIATTAIRRAGRIPPLVAWVQLWLALFGVYMALELLLIAAFAPHLFGVLLQFGPDSLGYLTARAMVLPMLALFLFLGVRSDRARNG
;
A
#
# COMPACT_ATOMS: atom_id res chain seq x y z
N MET A 1 13.51 2.98 16.89
CA MET A 1 12.87 3.23 15.59
C MET A 1 11.40 3.50 15.86
N PRO A 2 10.66 4.29 15.05
CA PRO A 2 9.21 4.38 15.20
C PRO A 2 8.60 2.99 15.13
N ASP A 3 7.59 2.71 15.96
CA ASP A 3 6.98 1.39 16.06
C ASP A 3 6.39 0.96 14.72
N LEU A 4 7.12 0.10 13.99
CA LEU A 4 6.71 -0.49 12.71
C LEU A 4 5.30 -1.09 12.78
N PRO A 5 4.90 -1.85 13.84
CA PRO A 5 3.56 -2.41 13.92
C PRO A 5 2.46 -1.35 13.90
N VAL A 6 2.68 -0.21 14.55
CA VAL A 6 1.70 0.88 14.62
C VAL A 6 1.56 1.57 13.26
N LEU A 7 2.66 1.76 12.54
CA LEU A 7 2.63 2.31 11.18
C LEU A 7 1.93 1.36 10.20
N CYS A 8 2.21 0.06 10.30
CA CYS A 8 1.55 -0.98 9.51
C CYS A 8 0.05 -1.09 9.83
N LEU A 9 -0.35 -1.01 11.10
CA LEU A 9 -1.76 -1.03 11.48
C LEU A 9 -2.51 0.18 10.92
N ARG A 10 -1.90 1.37 10.98
CA ARG A 10 -2.48 2.58 10.39
C ARG A 10 -2.62 2.45 8.88
N TYR A 11 -1.63 1.87 8.21
CA TYR A 11 -1.70 1.58 6.78
C TYR A 11 -2.83 0.58 6.46
N LEU A 12 -2.95 -0.49 7.24
CA LEU A 12 -4.00 -1.49 7.09
C LEU A 12 -5.39 -0.88 7.25
N LEU A 13 -5.61 -0.06 8.28
CA LEU A 13 -6.86 0.67 8.49
C LEU A 13 -7.19 1.57 7.30
N TRP A 14 -6.18 2.25 6.74
CA TRP A 14 -6.35 3.06 5.54
C TRP A 14 -6.74 2.21 4.34
N LEU A 15 -6.06 1.09 4.09
CA LEU A 15 -6.38 0.21 2.97
C LEU A 15 -7.83 -0.29 3.04
N ILE A 16 -8.28 -0.72 4.23
CA ILE A 16 -9.67 -1.16 4.43
C ILE A 16 -10.63 0.00 4.16
N GLY A 17 -10.41 1.17 4.75
CA GLY A 17 -11.27 2.34 4.54
C GLY A 17 -11.32 2.80 3.09
N ALA A 18 -10.17 2.91 2.43
CA ALA A 18 -10.07 3.30 1.03
C ALA A 18 -10.75 2.27 0.11
N THR A 19 -10.62 0.97 0.41
CA THR A 19 -11.27 -0.09 -0.35
C THR A 19 -12.80 0.02 -0.25
N LEU A 20 -13.33 0.22 0.96
CA LEU A 20 -14.78 0.39 1.17
C LEU A 20 -15.32 1.64 0.46
N VAL A 21 -14.63 2.79 0.62
CA VAL A 21 -15.02 4.05 -0.04
C VAL A 21 -14.94 3.91 -1.56
N PHE A 22 -13.91 3.25 -2.08
CA PHE A 22 -13.75 3.05 -3.51
C PHE A 22 -14.83 2.11 -4.08
N LEU A 23 -15.13 1.00 -3.39
CA LEU A 23 -16.24 0.12 -3.77
C LEU A 23 -17.57 0.86 -3.77
N LEU A 24 -17.84 1.69 -2.76
CA LEU A 24 -19.03 2.51 -2.70
C LEU A 24 -19.09 3.48 -3.89
N ALA A 25 -17.97 4.16 -4.19
CA ALA A 25 -17.89 5.12 -5.27
C ALA A 25 -18.06 4.46 -6.66
N VAL A 26 -17.53 3.26 -6.86
CA VAL A 26 -17.74 2.47 -8.08
C VAL A 26 -19.21 2.07 -8.23
N ASN A 27 -19.83 1.55 -7.17
CA ASN A 27 -21.21 1.09 -7.22
C ASN A 27 -22.23 2.24 -7.36
N LEU A 28 -21.97 3.41 -6.75
CA LEU A 28 -22.90 4.54 -6.76
C LEU A 28 -22.67 5.52 -7.92
N ALA A 29 -21.40 5.77 -8.29
CA ALA A 29 -21.04 6.78 -9.29
C ALA A 29 -20.56 6.16 -10.62
N GLY A 30 -20.55 4.83 -10.76
CA GLY A 30 -20.16 4.15 -11.99
C GLY A 30 -18.69 4.38 -12.38
N LEU A 31 -17.82 4.67 -11.40
CA LEU A 31 -16.41 4.95 -11.65
C LEU A 31 -15.71 3.73 -12.27
N PRO A 32 -14.81 3.94 -13.25
CA PRO A 32 -14.08 2.84 -13.87
C PRO A 32 -13.16 2.15 -12.87
N LEU A 33 -13.33 0.82 -12.74
CA LEU A 33 -12.48 -0.08 -11.96
C LEU A 33 -11.15 -0.31 -12.68
N GLY A 34 -10.25 0.67 -12.59
CA GLY A 34 -8.91 0.59 -13.16
C GLY A 34 -7.87 0.06 -12.18
N PRO A 35 -6.92 -0.80 -12.61
CA PRO A 35 -5.82 -1.26 -11.76
C PRO A 35 -4.93 -0.09 -11.30
N ALA A 36 -4.72 0.92 -12.15
CA ALA A 36 -3.95 2.12 -11.81
C ALA A 36 -4.57 2.90 -10.64
N THR A 37 -5.90 3.03 -10.60
CA THR A 37 -6.61 3.72 -9.51
C THR A 37 -6.38 3.03 -8.17
N GLN A 38 -6.44 1.70 -8.16
CA GLN A 38 -6.21 0.90 -6.96
C GLN A 38 -4.75 1.02 -6.48
N VAL A 39 -3.78 1.00 -7.42
CA VAL A 39 -2.36 1.19 -7.11
C VAL A 39 -2.11 2.55 -6.45
N ILE A 40 -2.70 3.61 -6.99
CA ILE A 40 -2.58 4.97 -6.43
C ILE A 40 -3.22 5.01 -5.04
N LEU A 41 -4.48 4.59 -4.89
CA LEU A 41 -5.20 4.63 -3.62
C LEU A 41 -4.50 3.83 -2.51
N ALA A 42 -3.93 2.67 -2.86
CA ALA A 42 -3.15 1.86 -1.93
C ALA A 42 -1.87 2.57 -1.48
N SER A 43 -1.23 3.35 -2.37
CA SER A 43 0.10 3.91 -2.12
C SER A 43 0.10 5.34 -1.54
N VAL A 44 -0.98 6.12 -1.75
CA VAL A 44 -1.17 7.47 -1.19
C VAL A 44 -0.88 7.62 0.32
N PRO A 45 -1.35 6.74 1.23
CA PRO A 45 -1.13 6.91 2.67
C PRO A 45 0.36 6.81 3.05
N ALA A 46 1.22 6.31 2.17
CA ALA A 46 2.65 6.22 2.42
C ALA A 46 3.31 7.59 2.64
N ILE A 47 2.79 8.67 2.03
CA ILE A 47 3.23 10.05 2.33
C ILE A 47 3.02 10.37 3.82
N ILE A 48 1.82 10.09 4.32
CA ILE A 48 1.42 10.39 5.71
C ILE A 48 2.20 9.50 6.69
N ILE A 49 2.42 8.24 6.34
CA ILE A 49 3.21 7.31 7.13
C ILE A 49 4.67 7.78 7.20
N ALA A 50 5.26 8.19 6.07
CA ALA A 50 6.61 8.72 6.02
C ALA A 50 6.79 9.97 6.88
N THR A 51 5.91 10.96 6.75
CA THR A 51 5.95 12.18 7.57
C THR A 51 5.77 11.86 9.07
N THR A 52 4.86 10.96 9.42
CA THR A 52 4.67 10.51 10.81
C THR A 52 5.90 9.80 11.35
N ALA A 53 6.54 8.95 10.54
CA ALA A 53 7.74 8.22 10.92
C ALA A 53 8.92 9.16 11.21
N ILE A 54 9.11 10.20 10.38
CA ILE A 54 10.15 11.23 10.59
C ILE A 54 9.90 12.03 11.86
N ARG A 55 8.66 12.51 12.05
CA ARG A 55 8.28 13.30 13.23
C ARG A 55 8.46 12.52 14.53
N ARG A 56 8.08 11.24 14.56
CA ARG A 56 8.28 10.38 15.74
C ARG A 56 9.74 10.03 15.98
N ALA A 57 10.52 9.87 14.91
CA ALA A 57 11.95 9.58 15.03
C ALA A 57 12.78 10.82 15.40
N GLY A 58 12.27 12.03 15.19
CA GLY A 58 12.98 13.31 15.39
C GLY A 58 14.13 13.54 14.41
N ARG A 59 14.42 12.56 13.55
CA ARG A 59 15.47 12.58 12.54
C ARG A 59 15.08 11.68 11.38
N ILE A 60 15.73 11.85 10.25
CA ILE A 60 15.50 11.00 9.08
C ILE A 60 16.05 9.61 9.36
N PRO A 61 15.23 8.54 9.28
CA PRO A 61 15.69 7.18 9.49
C PRO A 61 16.79 6.78 8.48
N PRO A 62 17.71 5.88 8.86
CA PRO A 62 18.70 5.35 7.92
C PRO A 62 18.00 4.59 6.78
N LEU A 63 18.68 4.46 5.64
CA LEU A 63 18.13 3.82 4.43
C LEU A 63 17.60 2.40 4.71
N VAL A 64 18.29 1.64 5.55
CA VAL A 64 17.87 0.28 5.95
C VAL A 64 16.47 0.30 6.60
N ALA A 65 16.19 1.27 7.47
CA ALA A 65 14.89 1.40 8.12
C ALA A 65 13.78 1.77 7.13
N TRP A 66 14.12 2.57 6.10
CA TRP A 66 13.19 2.91 5.03
C TRP A 66 12.86 1.70 4.16
N VAL A 67 13.85 0.88 3.82
CA VAL A 67 13.63 -0.36 3.06
C VAL A 67 12.76 -1.33 3.87
N GLN A 68 13.01 -1.46 5.17
CA GLN A 68 12.16 -2.28 6.06
C GLN A 68 10.73 -1.78 6.12
N LEU A 69 10.52 -0.47 6.29
CA LEU A 69 9.17 0.13 6.30
C LEU A 69 8.48 -0.08 4.94
N TRP A 70 9.19 0.15 3.84
CA TRP A 70 8.68 -0.03 2.49
C TRP A 70 8.22 -1.48 2.23
N LEU A 71 9.07 -2.46 2.54
CA LEU A 71 8.74 -3.87 2.41
C LEU A 71 7.62 -4.30 3.36
N ALA A 72 7.59 -3.75 4.58
CA ALA A 72 6.51 -4.05 5.53
C ALA A 72 5.16 -3.53 5.04
N LEU A 73 5.10 -2.31 4.47
CA LEU A 73 3.87 -1.77 3.88
C LEU A 73 3.42 -2.60 2.68
N PHE A 74 4.34 -2.99 1.80
CA PHE A 74 4.01 -3.86 0.68
C PHE A 74 3.53 -5.25 1.15
N GLY A 75 4.17 -5.82 2.17
CA GLY A 75 3.77 -7.09 2.76
C GLY A 75 2.36 -7.04 3.34
N VAL A 76 2.01 -5.96 4.05
CA VAL A 76 0.65 -5.73 4.58
C VAL A 76 -0.36 -5.61 3.44
N TYR A 77 -0.01 -4.88 2.37
CA TYR A 77 -0.84 -4.75 1.19
C TYR A 77 -1.13 -6.13 0.55
N MET A 78 -0.08 -6.91 0.27
CA MET A 78 -0.21 -8.24 -0.32
C MET A 78 -0.97 -9.20 0.58
N ALA A 79 -0.70 -9.19 1.90
CA ALA A 79 -1.39 -10.05 2.85
C ALA A 79 -2.90 -9.74 2.89
N LEU A 80 -3.27 -8.46 2.94
CA LEU A 80 -4.68 -8.06 2.92
C LEU A 80 -5.34 -8.46 1.60
N GLU A 81 -4.65 -8.25 0.47
CA GLU A 81 -5.20 -8.58 -0.85
C GLU A 81 -5.43 -10.08 -1.00
N LEU A 82 -4.44 -10.90 -0.65
CA LEU A 82 -4.56 -12.36 -0.68
C LEU A 82 -5.65 -12.85 0.27
N LEU A 83 -5.81 -12.24 1.45
CA LEU A 83 -6.87 -12.58 2.40
C LEU A 83 -8.24 -12.23 1.84
N LEU A 84 -8.40 -11.07 1.21
CA LEU A 84 -9.65 -10.69 0.54
C LEU A 84 -10.00 -11.66 -0.59
N ILE A 85 -9.04 -12.03 -1.42
CA ILE A 85 -9.28 -12.99 -2.51
C ILE A 85 -9.62 -14.37 -1.92
N ALA A 86 -8.90 -14.83 -0.91
CA ALA A 86 -9.19 -16.11 -0.24
C ALA A 86 -10.59 -16.13 0.38
N ALA A 87 -11.03 -15.02 0.97
CA ALA A 87 -12.34 -14.92 1.64
C ALA A 87 -13.51 -14.76 0.66
N PHE A 88 -13.37 -13.93 -0.38
CA PHE A 88 -14.47 -13.55 -1.27
C PHE A 88 -14.45 -14.25 -2.64
N ALA A 89 -13.29 -14.73 -3.08
CA ALA A 89 -13.12 -15.41 -4.36
C ALA A 89 -12.15 -16.62 -4.24
N PRO A 90 -12.49 -17.63 -3.41
CA PRO A 90 -11.61 -18.76 -3.11
C PRO A 90 -11.18 -19.54 -4.36
N HIS A 91 -12.01 -19.58 -5.40
CA HIS A 91 -11.64 -20.19 -6.67
C HIS A 91 -10.47 -19.46 -7.36
N LEU A 92 -10.49 -18.12 -7.39
CA LEU A 92 -9.40 -17.31 -7.95
C LEU A 92 -8.13 -17.42 -7.11
N PHE A 93 -8.27 -17.55 -5.79
CA PHE A 93 -7.15 -17.80 -4.90
C PHE A 93 -6.41 -19.09 -5.27
N GLY A 94 -7.14 -20.17 -5.56
CA GLY A 94 -6.57 -21.42 -6.05
C GLY A 94 -5.81 -21.28 -7.37
N VAL A 95 -6.29 -20.45 -8.29
CA VAL A 95 -5.62 -20.15 -9.57
C VAL A 95 -4.34 -19.33 -9.36
N LEU A 96 -4.35 -18.37 -8.44
CA LEU A 96 -3.17 -17.56 -8.13
C LEU A 96 -2.04 -18.38 -7.53
N LEU A 97 -2.36 -19.42 -6.74
CA LEU A 97 -1.37 -20.33 -6.15
C LEU A 97 -0.73 -21.29 -7.16
N GLN A 98 -1.32 -21.45 -8.34
CA GLN A 98 -0.79 -22.32 -9.40
C GLN A 98 0.33 -21.65 -10.22
N PHE A 99 0.61 -20.35 -10.01
CA PHE A 99 1.64 -19.59 -10.71
C PHE A 99 1.59 -19.69 -12.25
N GLY A 100 0.39 -19.86 -12.82
CA GLY A 100 0.16 -19.89 -14.27
C GLY A 100 0.23 -18.50 -14.95
N PRO A 101 0.14 -18.44 -16.28
CA PRO A 101 0.26 -17.19 -17.05
C PRO A 101 -0.71 -16.08 -16.60
N ASP A 102 -1.96 -16.45 -16.28
CA ASP A 102 -2.99 -15.51 -15.83
C ASP A 102 -2.68 -14.95 -14.43
N SER A 103 -2.07 -15.76 -13.56
CA SER A 103 -1.64 -15.32 -12.23
C SER A 103 -0.48 -14.33 -12.30
N LEU A 104 0.41 -14.46 -13.30
CA LEU A 104 1.53 -13.55 -13.50
C LEU A 104 1.03 -12.16 -13.95
N GLY A 105 0.05 -12.09 -14.83
CA GLY A 105 -0.58 -10.81 -15.23
C GLY A 105 -1.20 -10.08 -14.04
N TYR A 106 -1.90 -10.81 -13.18
CA TYR A 106 -2.47 -10.24 -11.95
C TYR A 106 -1.38 -9.76 -10.98
N LEU A 107 -0.42 -10.62 -10.65
CA LEU A 107 0.64 -10.31 -9.69
C LEU A 107 1.55 -9.17 -10.18
N THR A 108 1.84 -9.09 -11.48
CA THR A 108 2.62 -8.00 -12.06
C THR A 108 1.90 -6.66 -11.98
N ALA A 109 0.58 -6.63 -12.23
CA ALA A 109 -0.23 -5.43 -12.03
C ALA A 109 -0.20 -4.96 -10.57
N ARG A 110 -0.24 -5.90 -9.61
CA ARG A 110 -0.14 -5.60 -8.17
C ARG A 110 1.26 -5.21 -7.72
N ALA A 111 2.28 -5.77 -8.35
CA ALA A 111 3.67 -5.42 -8.09
C ALA A 111 3.95 -3.93 -8.39
N MET A 112 3.13 -3.26 -9.21
CA MET A 112 3.25 -1.81 -9.45
C MET A 112 2.97 -0.95 -8.20
N VAL A 113 2.35 -1.51 -7.16
CA VAL A 113 2.23 -0.87 -5.84
C VAL A 113 3.61 -0.68 -5.21
N LEU A 114 4.56 -1.57 -5.47
CA LEU A 114 5.90 -1.54 -4.89
C LEU A 114 6.70 -0.27 -5.27
N PRO A 115 6.89 0.07 -6.57
CA PRO A 115 7.55 1.32 -6.96
C PRO A 115 6.73 2.56 -6.58
N MET A 116 5.39 2.47 -6.60
CA MET A 116 4.52 3.59 -6.25
C MET A 116 4.62 3.93 -4.76
N LEU A 117 4.64 2.93 -3.88
CA LEU A 117 4.91 3.09 -2.45
C LEU A 117 6.27 3.75 -2.21
N ALA A 118 7.32 3.30 -2.91
CA ALA A 118 8.65 3.89 -2.78
C ALA A 118 8.64 5.39 -3.14
N LEU A 119 7.97 5.73 -4.24
CA LEU A 119 7.82 7.11 -4.70
C LEU A 119 7.04 7.97 -3.68
N PHE A 120 5.94 7.46 -3.13
CA PHE A 120 5.15 8.20 -2.14
C PHE A 120 5.85 8.34 -0.79
N LEU A 121 6.60 7.33 -0.33
CA LEU A 121 7.45 7.46 0.85
C LEU A 121 8.50 8.55 0.64
N PHE A 122 9.13 8.57 -0.54
CA PHE A 122 10.12 9.58 -0.91
C PHE A 122 9.52 11.00 -0.96
N LEU A 123 8.33 11.16 -1.54
CA LEU A 123 7.60 12.43 -1.52
C LEU A 123 7.27 12.87 -0.09
N GLY A 124 6.89 11.94 0.79
CA GLY A 124 6.69 12.22 2.21
C GLY A 124 7.94 12.79 2.88
N VAL A 125 9.10 12.19 2.65
CA VAL A 125 10.39 12.68 3.17
C VAL A 125 10.70 14.09 2.66
N ARG A 126 10.53 14.34 1.35
CA ARG A 126 10.79 15.67 0.78
C ARG A 126 9.81 16.73 1.31
N SER A 127 8.54 16.38 1.45
CA SER A 127 7.51 17.30 1.95
C SER A 127 7.77 17.75 3.38
N ASP A 128 8.27 16.87 4.25
CA ASP A 128 8.60 17.22 5.64
C ASP A 128 9.87 18.08 5.72
N ARG A 129 10.88 17.78 4.88
CA ARG A 129 12.08 18.64 4.77
C ARG A 129 11.74 20.06 4.31
N ALA A 130 10.90 20.21 3.30
CA ALA A 130 10.50 21.53 2.78
C ALA A 130 9.70 22.36 3.79
N ARG A 131 9.14 21.73 4.83
CA ARG A 131 8.35 22.40 5.87
C ARG A 131 9.17 22.83 7.08
N ASN A 132 10.33 22.20 7.30
CA ASN A 132 11.20 22.41 8.46
C ASN A 132 12.53 23.13 8.12
N GLY A 133 12.78 23.42 6.84
CA GLY A 133 13.91 24.23 6.37
C GLY A 133 13.45 25.62 5.97
#